data_AF-A0A5C4YC63-F1
#
_entry.id   AF-A0A5C4YC63-F1
#
_cell.length_a   1.000
_cell.length_b   1.000
_cell.length_c   1.000
_cell.angle_alpha   90.00
_cell.angle_beta   90.00
_cell.angle_gamma   90.00
#
_symmetry.space_group_name_H-M   'P 1'
#
loop_
_entity.id
_entity.type
_entity.pdbx_description
1 polymer ?
#
loop_
_entity_poly.entity_id
_entity_poly.type
_entity_poly.pdbx_seq_one_letter_code
_entity_poly.pdbx_strand_id
1 'polypeptide(L)' 'MLKEYFKNHSINIKAFAKQHNLHYVTLFKVINGELTGERNTKGNTKAVFEKLLELKIIDEMPKACS' A
#
# COMPACT_ATOMS: atom_id res chain seq x y z
N MET A 1 8.52 -7.85 4.17
CA MET A 1 7.37 -6.92 4.39
C MET A 1 7.40 -5.81 3.34
N LEU A 2 6.28 -5.20 2.96
CA LEU A 2 6.19 -4.16 1.90
C LEU A 2 7.32 -3.11 1.94
N LYS A 3 7.73 -2.68 3.13
CA LYS A 3 8.88 -1.80 3.36
C LYS A 3 10.19 -2.27 2.70
N GLU A 4 10.52 -3.55 2.81
CA GLU A 4 11.73 -4.13 2.23
C GLU A 4 11.64 -4.19 0.71
N TYR A 5 10.46 -4.52 0.17
CA TYR A 5 10.23 -4.50 -1.28
C TYR A 5 10.50 -3.09 -1.85
N PHE A 6 9.90 -2.06 -1.25
CA PHE A 6 10.11 -0.68 -1.70
C PHE A 6 11.57 -0.23 -1.56
N LYS A 7 12.26 -0.67 -0.50
CA LYS A 7 13.69 -0.38 -0.29
C LYS A 7 14.59 -1.09 -1.31
N ASN A 8 14.38 -2.38 -1.53
CA ASN A 8 15.21 -3.20 -2.42
C ASN A 8 15.03 -2.79 -3.89
N HIS A 9 13.83 -2.34 -4.27
CA HIS A 9 13.54 -1.86 -5.62
C HIS A 9 13.78 -0.34 -5.80
N SER A 10 14.35 0.34 -4.80
CA SER A 10 14.58 1.80 -4.80
C SER A 10 13.33 2.62 -5.15
N ILE A 11 12.14 2.14 -4.76
CA ILE A 11 10.87 2.79 -5.07
C ILE A 11 10.66 3.96 -4.12
N ASN A 12 10.59 5.17 -4.67
CA ASN A 12 10.21 6.34 -3.91
C ASN A 12 8.71 6.35 -3.62
N ILE A 13 8.34 6.20 -2.35
CA ILE A 13 6.94 6.15 -1.88
C ILE A 13 6.13 7.37 -2.33
N LYS A 14 6.73 8.57 -2.30
CA LYS A 14 6.07 9.81 -2.69
C LYS A 14 5.82 9.88 -4.19
N ALA A 15 6.79 9.43 -4.99
CA ALA A 15 6.65 9.32 -6.44
C ALA A 15 5.59 8.28 -6.82
N PHE A 16 5.63 7.11 -6.17
CA PHE A 16 4.67 6.03 -6.36
C PHE A 16 3.23 6.47 -6.03
N ALA A 17 3.05 7.16 -4.89
CA ALA A 17 1.76 7.73 -4.51
C ALA A 17 1.23 8.69 -5.58
N LYS A 18 2.08 9.60 -6.08
CA LYS A 18 1.70 10.55 -7.12
C LYS A 18 1.37 9.87 -8.45
N GLN A 19 2.19 8.90 -8.86
CA GLN A 19 2.03 8.16 -10.12
C GLN A 19 0.71 7.38 -10.16
N HIS A 20 0.29 6.82 -9.02
CA HIS A 20 -0.91 6.00 -8.93
C HIS A 20 -2.11 6.72 -8.29
N ASN A 21 -2.02 8.05 -8.10
CA ASN A 21 -3.06 8.86 -7.45
C ASN A 21 -3.51 8.30 -6.08
N LEU A 22 -2.56 7.80 -5.30
CA LEU A 22 -2.79 7.25 -3.97
C LEU A 22 -2.50 8.31 -2.89
N HIS A 23 -3.23 8.21 -1.78
CA HIS A 23 -2.99 9.08 -0.63
C HIS A 23 -1.64 8.74 0.03
N TYR A 24 -0.67 9.66 -0.07
CA TYR A 24 0.72 9.45 0.37
C TYR A 24 0.83 8.95 1.82
N VAL A 25 0.12 9.59 2.76
CA VAL A 25 0.20 9.22 4.18
C VAL A 25 -0.34 7.80 4.40
N THR A 26 -1.39 7.42 3.69
CA THR A 26 -1.98 6.08 3.78
C THR A 26 -1.02 5.05 3.21
N LEU A 27 -0.44 5.29 2.03
CA LEU A 27 0.56 4.42 1.42
C LEU A 27 1.78 4.23 2.33
N PHE A 28 2.30 5.32 2.90
CA PHE A 28 3.44 5.27 3.82
C PHE A 28 3.15 4.38 5.05
N LYS A 29 1.97 4.55 5.66
CA LYS A 29 1.54 3.73 6.79
C LYS A 29 1.33 2.26 6.43
N VAL A 30 0.77 1.97 5.24
CA VAL A 30 0.61 0.60 4.74
C VAL A 30 1.98 -0.05 4.53
N ILE A 31 2.91 0.65 3.86
CA ILE A 31 4.27 0.14 3.60
C ILE A 31 5.02 -0.14 4.91
N ASN A 32 4.87 0.73 5.92
CA ASN A 32 5.47 0.54 7.24
C ASN A 32 4.75 -0.49 8.12
N GLY A 33 3.60 -1.04 7.69
CA GLY A 33 2.81 -1.99 8.46
C GLY A 33 1.97 -1.37 9.59
N GLU A 34 1.83 -0.04 9.62
CA GLU A 34 1.00 0.68 10.60
C GLU A 34 -0.50 0.60 10.26
N LEU A 35 -0.83 0.57 8.98
CA LEU A 35 -2.19 0.30 8.49
C LEU A 35 -2.22 -1.10 7.89
N THR A 36 -2.89 -2.00 8.60
CA THR A 36 -3.18 -3.36 8.14
C THR A 36 -4.59 -3.41 7.56
N GLY A 37 -4.95 -4.52 6.90
CA GLY A 37 -6.34 -4.71 6.44
C GLY A 37 -7.37 -4.47 7.55
N GLU A 38 -7.05 -4.88 8.78
CA GLU A 38 -7.92 -4.78 9.97
C GLU A 38 -7.99 -3.35 10.55
N ARG A 39 -6.96 -2.54 10.31
CA ARG A 39 -6.93 -1.10 10.65
C ARG A 39 -7.01 -0.30 9.37
N ASN A 40 -8.20 -0.27 8.77
CA ASN A 40 -8.47 0.44 7.54
C ASN A 40 -9.00 1.85 7.83
N THR A 41 -8.32 2.87 7.28
CA THR A 41 -8.87 4.21 7.17
C THR A 41 -9.77 4.26 5.94
N LYS A 42 -11.06 4.59 6.14
CA LYS A 42 -12.15 4.60 5.14
C LYS A 42 -11.65 4.92 3.71
N GLY A 43 -11.91 4.00 2.77
CA GLY A 43 -11.67 4.14 1.31
C GLY A 43 -10.20 4.10 0.87
N ASN A 44 -9.36 4.97 1.43
CA ASN A 44 -7.98 5.17 0.97
C ASN A 44 -7.08 3.96 1.20
N THR A 45 -7.30 3.21 2.28
CA THR A 45 -6.50 2.01 2.59
C THR A 45 -6.77 0.89 1.59
N LYS A 46 -8.05 0.72 1.21
CA LYS A 46 -8.48 -0.26 0.22
C LYS A 46 -7.85 0.02 -1.14
N ALA A 47 -7.91 1.26 -1.60
CA ALA A 47 -7.30 1.68 -2.87
C ALA A 47 -5.79 1.40 -2.93
N VAL A 48 -5.07 1.57 -1.81
CA VAL A 48 -3.65 1.21 -1.73
C VAL A 48 -3.45 -0.29 -1.89
N PHE A 49 -4.17 -1.14 -1.15
CA PHE A 49 -4.03 -2.58 -1.25
C PHE A 49 -4.47 -3.13 -2.61
N GLU A 50 -5.54 -2.61 -3.19
CA GLU A 50 -5.98 -2.93 -4.55
C GLU A 50 -4.88 -2.63 -5.56
N LYS A 51 -4.21 -1.47 -5.45
CA LYS A 51 -3.14 -1.11 -6.37
C LYS A 51 -1.89 -1.97 -6.18
N LEU A 52 -1.57 -2.35 -4.94
CA LEU A 52 -0.48 -3.27 -4.65
C LEU A 52 -0.76 -4.67 -5.22
N LEU A 53 -2.00 -5.14 -5.16
CA LEU A 53 -2.41 -6.42 -5.74
C LEU A 53 -2.40 -6.37 -7.28
N GLU A 54 -2.92 -5.31 -7.88
CA GLU A 54 -2.90 -5.09 -9.34
C GLU A 54 -1.46 -5.12 -9.89
N LEU A 55 -0.52 -4.53 -9.15
CA LEU A 55 0.90 -4.50 -9.51
C LEU A 55 1.66 -5.78 -9.10
N LYS A 56 0.97 -6.79 -8.54
CA LYS A 56 1.56 -8.04 -8.05
C LYS A 56 2.69 -7.84 -7.03
N ILE A 57 2.59 -6.77 -6.23
CA ILE A 57 3.49 -6.50 -5.11
C ILE A 57 3.06 -7.31 -3.88
N ILE A 58 1.76 -7.61 -3.78
CA ILE A 58 1.17 -8.55 -2.83
C ILE A 58 0.38 -9.60 -3.61
N ASP A 59 0.29 -10.82 -3.09
CA ASP A 59 -0.40 -11.94 -3.77
C ASP A 59 -1.91 -11.95 -3.51
N GLU A 60 -2.35 -11.38 -2.39
CA GLU A 60 -3.75 -11.41 -1.96
C GLU A 60 -4.14 -10.16 -1.18
N MET A 61 -5.43 -9.80 -1.27
CA MET A 61 -6.01 -8.71 -0.50
C MET A 61 -6.08 -9.09 0.98
N PRO A 62 -5.76 -8.17 1.91
CA PRO A 62 -6.00 -8.41 3.33
C PRO A 62 -7.48 -8.72 3.59
N LYS A 63 -7.77 -9.72 4.43
CA LYS A 63 -9.14 -10.19 4.73
C LYS A 63 -10.14 -9.12 5.19
N ALA A 64 -9.65 -8.03 5.76
CA ALA A 64 -10.49 -6.92 6.21
C ALA A 64 -10.65 -5.80 5.15
N CYS A 65 -10.06 -5.99 3.97
CA CYS A 65 -10.27 -5.17 2.77
C CYS A 65 -10.94 -5.95 1.62
N SER A 66 -11.06 -7.29 1.73
CA SER A 66 -11.82 -8.17 0.81
C SER A 66 -13.32 -8.08 1.02
#